data_AF-A0A7D5QS75-F1
#
_entry.id   AF-A0A7D5QS75-F1
#
_cell.length_a   1.000
_cell.length_b   1.000
_cell.length_c   1.000
_cell.angle_alpha   90.00
_cell.angle_beta   90.00
_cell.angle_gamma   90.00
#
_symmetry.space_group_name_H-M   'P 1'
#
loop_
_entity.id
_entity.type
_entity.pdbx_description
1 polymer ?
#
loop_
_entity_poly.entity_id
_entity_poly.type
_entity_poly.pdbx_seq_one_letter_code
_entity_poly.pdbx_strand_id
1 'polypeptide(L)' 'VVPNISYQCMELNLYKVPDNIPTSTKILDLSFNHLNHLGSHSFSSFPELQVLDLS' A
#
# COMPACT_ATOMS: atom_id res chain seq x y z
N VAL A 1 -4.56 2.06 -14.90
CA VAL A 1 -3.43 2.29 -13.97
C VAL A 1 -2.59 3.43 -14.53
N VAL A 2 -2.44 4.53 -13.79
CA VAL A 2 -1.48 5.58 -14.18
C VAL A 2 -0.11 5.16 -13.65
N PRO A 3 0.89 4.92 -14.52
CA PRO A 3 2.19 4.45 -14.09
C PRO A 3 2.83 5.43 -13.09
N ASN A 4 3.51 4.89 -12.08
CA ASN A 4 4.19 5.65 -11.01
C ASN A 4 3.27 6.44 -10.06
N ILE A 5 1.95 6.25 -10.12
CA ILE A 5 0.97 6.90 -9.22
C ILE A 5 0.12 5.87 -8.48
N SER A 6 -0.21 4.75 -9.12
CA SER A 6 -1.12 3.74 -8.59
C SER A 6 -0.48 2.35 -8.60
N TYR A 7 -0.59 1.65 -7.47
CA TYR A 7 -0.05 0.31 -7.26
C TYR A 7 -1.15 -0.63 -6.77
N GLN A 8 -1.30 -1.76 -7.46
CA GLN A 8 -2.22 -2.83 -7.10
C GLN A 8 -1.43 -3.99 -6.52
N CYS A 9 -1.65 -4.26 -5.23
CA CYS A 9 -0.97 -5.30 -4.45
C CYS A 9 -1.98 -6.29 -3.86
N MET A 10 -3.06 -6.56 -4.59
CA MET A 10 -4.17 -7.43 -4.16
C MET A 10 -3.74 -8.91 -4.10
N GLU A 11 -4.20 -9.63 -3.09
CA GLU A 11 -4.09 -11.11 -2.99
C GLU A 11 -2.64 -11.63 -3.11
N LEU A 12 -1.65 -10.85 -2.69
CA LEU A 12 -0.23 -11.19 -2.77
C LEU A 12 0.29 -11.92 -1.52
N ASN A 13 -0.61 -12.33 -0.61
CA ASN A 13 -0.27 -12.92 0.68
C ASN A 13 0.72 -12.06 1.49
N LEU A 14 0.56 -10.74 1.44
CA LEU A 14 1.41 -9.81 2.19
C LEU A 14 1.07 -9.83 3.68
N TYR A 15 2.10 -9.88 4.52
CA TYR A 15 1.98 -9.79 5.98
C TYR A 15 2.45 -8.43 6.53
N LYS A 16 2.98 -7.57 5.65
CA LYS A 16 3.45 -6.21 5.96
C LYS A 16 3.24 -5.31 4.75
N VAL A 17 3.25 -4.01 5.00
CA VAL A 17 3.23 -3.00 3.93
C VAL A 17 4.53 -3.10 3.10
N PRO A 18 4.47 -3.13 1.75
CA PRO A 18 5.66 -3.19 0.89
C PRO A 18 6.53 -1.92 1.02
N ASP A 19 7.84 -2.09 0.93
CA ASP A 19 8.85 -1.01 0.99
C ASP A 19 9.46 -0.68 -0.39
N ASN A 20 9.16 -1.49 -1.42
CA ASN A 20 9.65 -1.34 -2.79
C ASN A 20 8.71 -0.51 -3.69
N ILE A 21 7.74 0.20 -3.10
CA ILE A 21 6.79 1.06 -3.80
C ILE A 21 7.26 2.52 -3.69
N PRO A 22 7.25 3.32 -4.77
CA PRO A 22 7.71 4.71 -4.72
C PRO A 22 6.95 5.58 -3.73
N THR A 23 7.66 6.51 -3.11
CA THR A 23 7.11 7.48 -2.14
C THR A 23 6.09 8.44 -2.75
N SER A 24 6.10 8.61 -4.09
CA SER A 24 5.13 9.40 -4.86
C SER A 24 3.79 8.69 -5.11
N THR A 25 3.60 7.49 -4.54
CA THR A 25 2.37 6.72 -4.71
C THR A 25 1.18 7.46 -4.11
N LYS A 26 0.11 7.60 -4.88
CA LYS A 26 -1.14 8.24 -4.46
C LYS A 26 -2.26 7.25 -4.23
N ILE A 27 -2.20 6.09 -4.89
CA ILE A 27 -3.23 5.05 -4.80
C ILE A 27 -2.53 3.72 -4.52
N LEU A 28 -2.80 3.14 -3.35
CA LEU A 28 -2.26 1.86 -2.92
C LEU A 28 -3.40 0.92 -2.57
N ASP A 29 -3.48 -0.19 -3.28
CA ASP A 29 -4.45 -1.24 -3.02
C ASP A 29 -3.73 -2.45 -2.41
N LEU A 30 -4.01 -2.72 -1.14
CA LEU A 30 -3.50 -3.85 -0.37
C LEU A 30 -4.63 -4.81 0.03
N SER A 31 -5.76 -4.77 -0.67
CA SER A 31 -6.89 -5.65 -0.38
C SER A 31 -6.54 -7.14 -0.49
N PHE A 32 -7.26 -7.97 0.25
CA PHE A 32 -7.09 -9.43 0.28
C PHE A 32 -5.67 -9.88 0.71
N ASN A 33 -5.01 -9.12 1.58
CA ASN A 33 -3.74 -9.51 2.20
C ASN A 33 -3.90 -9.86 3.69
N HIS A 34 -2.89 -10.51 4.25
CA HIS A 34 -2.85 -10.98 5.65
C HIS A 34 -2.23 -9.94 6.58
N LEU A 35 -2.62 -8.67 6.43
CA LEU A 35 -2.13 -7.54 7.23
C LEU A 35 -2.80 -7.54 8.61
N ASN A 36 -2.48 -8.53 9.44
CA ASN A 36 -3.13 -8.76 10.74
C ASN A 36 -2.89 -7.63 11.76
N HIS A 37 -1.79 -6.88 11.61
CA HIS A 37 -1.44 -5.76 12.48
C HIS A 37 -0.86 -4.59 11.68
N LEU A 38 -1.38 -3.39 11.93
CA LEU A 38 -0.85 -2.13 11.41
C LEU A 38 -0.27 -1.32 12.57
N GLY A 39 1.01 -0.98 12.46
CA GLY A 39 1.67 -0.07 13.39
C GLY A 39 1.31 1.38 13.11
N SER A 40 1.58 2.27 14.08
CA SER A 40 1.27 3.70 13.97
C SER A 40 1.95 4.40 12.79
N HIS A 41 3.03 3.82 12.25
CA HIS A 41 3.85 4.36 11.16
C HIS A 41 3.89 3.44 9.93
N SER A 42 2.94 2.51 9.80
CA SER A 42 2.92 1.51 8.71
C SER A 42 2.92 2.12 7.30
N PHE A 43 2.44 3.36 7.16
CA PHE A 43 2.34 4.04 5.86
C PHE A 43 3.21 5.31 5.78
N SER A 44 4.15 5.52 6.71
CA SER A 44 4.99 6.72 6.72
C SER A 44 5.89 6.86 5.49
N SER A 45 6.13 5.78 4.75
CA SER A 45 6.85 5.79 3.47
C SER A 45 6.03 6.38 2.30
N PHE A 46 4.74 6.65 2.47
CA PHE A 46 3.85 7.15 1.41
C PHE A 46 3.29 8.54 1.75
N PRO A 47 4.12 9.59 1.75
CA PRO A 47 3.67 10.94 2.11
C PRO A 47 2.64 11.53 1.14
N GLU A 48 2.54 11.02 -0.09
CA GLU A 48 1.58 11.48 -1.09
C GLU A 48 0.31 10.62 -1.18
N LEU A 49 0.13 9.64 -0.28
CA LEU A 49 -0.99 8.70 -0.35
C LEU A 49 -2.34 9.42 -0.21
N GLN A 50 -3.23 9.19 -1.18
CA GLN A 50 -4.58 9.78 -1.23
C GLN A 50 -5.67 8.72 -1.09
N VAL A 51 -5.42 7.53 -1.63
CA VAL A 51 -6.34 6.39 -1.58
C VAL A 51 -5.59 5.16 -1.09
N LEU A 52 -6.15 4.51 -0.08
CA LEU A 52 -5.66 3.27 0.50
C LEU A 52 -6.83 2.28 0.56
N ASP A 53 -6.66 1.12 -0.07
CA ASP A 53 -7.59 -0.01 0.07
C ASP A 53 -6.95 -1.10 0.93
N LEU A 54 -7.68 -1.54 1.96
CA LEU A 54 -7.29 -2.59 2.91
C LEU A 54 -8.40 -3.66 3.04
N SER A 55 -9.33 -3.71 2.09
CA SER A 55 -10.51 -4.59 2.12
C SER A 55 -10.15 -6.08 2.20
#